data_AF-D1A709-F1
#
_entry.id   AF-D1A709-F1
#
_cell.length_a   1.000
_cell.length_b   1.000
_cell.length_c   1.000
_cell.angle_alpha   90.00
_cell.angle_beta   90.00
_cell.angle_gamma   90.00
#
_symmetry.space_group_name_H-M   'P 1'
#
loop_
_entity.id
_entity.type
_entity.pdbx_description
1 polymer ?
#
loop_
_entity_poly.entity_id
_entity_poly.type
_entity_poly.pdbx_seq_one_letter_code
_entity_poly.pdbx_strand_id
1 'polypeptide(L)'
;MSGSGSPMTTHQAEEDFRPTDRSRRPEPGRSKKPLLIGAVAAVAVIAVAVAAVLMMGGGDEKGGGAQATVLPTVFTPSMANRDTARLGSRTADPRPLNEGEVFTPAVKTVTYRKYAFTLAGSDVSADCKAVTWGERLQADLAKYGCNQIVRGAYVSGDKKHVGQFIAINLADQAGAEQIVRDLNPQAEAGFVVPLQAPGVSDFGKGFSAAYAQIYGHYVVIAWVQRAGGEQPANLNEMIDVSLAVEKPGDFVWARMQLLPDARRTN
;
A
#
# COMPACT_ATOMS: atom_id res chain seq x y z
N MET A 1 -0.63 54.65 2.91
CA MET A 1 0.38 55.35 2.10
C MET A 1 1.72 54.70 2.40
N SER A 2 2.42 54.31 1.33
CA SER A 2 3.75 53.65 1.21
C SER A 2 4.84 54.28 2.10
N GLY A 3 5.99 53.68 2.39
CA GLY A 3 6.73 52.50 1.90
C GLY A 3 7.92 52.24 2.86
N SER A 4 8.51 51.04 2.90
CA SER A 4 9.76 50.62 2.23
C SER A 4 10.98 51.51 2.58
N GLY A 5 12.16 51.04 2.97
CA GLY A 5 12.77 49.72 3.02
C GLY A 5 14.30 49.88 2.89
N SER A 6 15.05 49.16 3.76
CA SER A 6 16.44 48.65 3.68
C SER A 6 17.66 49.56 3.37
N PRO A 7 18.85 49.16 3.90
CA PRO A 7 20.13 49.39 3.23
C PRO A 7 20.88 48.10 2.87
N MET A 8 21.83 48.25 1.95
CA MET A 8 22.65 47.23 1.27
C MET A 8 24.15 47.56 1.45
N THR A 9 25.00 46.54 1.50
CA THR A 9 26.50 46.57 1.50
C THR A 9 26.95 45.19 0.95
N THR A 10 28.00 44.94 0.15
CA THR A 10 29.11 45.69 -0.48
C THR A 10 29.65 44.81 -1.64
N HIS A 11 30.25 45.43 -2.66
CA HIS A 11 31.05 44.82 -3.76
C HIS A 11 32.38 44.22 -3.22
N GLN A 12 33.22 43.38 -3.86
CA GLN A 12 33.62 43.18 -5.26
C GLN A 12 34.63 42.00 -5.28
N ALA A 13 34.61 41.11 -6.29
CA ALA A 13 35.78 40.37 -6.80
C ALA A 13 35.40 39.59 -8.08
N GLU A 14 35.81 40.17 -9.22
CA GLU A 14 36.08 39.57 -10.54
C GLU A 14 37.06 38.36 -10.36
N GLU A 15 37.08 37.29 -11.16
CA GLU A 15 37.19 37.25 -12.62
C GLU A 15 36.59 35.97 -13.25
N ASP A 16 36.18 36.21 -14.48
CA ASP A 16 35.54 35.39 -15.50
C ASP A 16 36.58 34.60 -16.31
N PHE A 17 36.23 33.42 -16.87
CA PHE A 17 36.48 33.03 -18.28
C PHE A 17 36.33 31.52 -18.53
N ARG A 18 35.51 31.21 -19.54
CA ARG A 18 35.24 29.88 -20.12
C ARG A 18 35.90 29.78 -21.53
N PRO A 19 35.64 28.73 -22.33
CA PRO A 19 36.53 27.63 -22.70
C PRO A 19 37.20 27.78 -24.08
N THR A 20 38.25 26.99 -24.38
CA THR A 20 38.67 26.72 -25.77
C THR A 20 38.93 25.24 -26.01
N ASP A 21 38.31 24.76 -27.10
CA ASP A 21 38.49 23.46 -27.75
C ASP A 21 39.52 23.58 -28.90
N ARG A 22 40.04 22.43 -29.32
CA ARG A 22 41.00 22.08 -30.42
C ARG A 22 42.43 21.84 -29.90
N SER A 23 43.05 20.68 -30.09
CA SER A 23 43.06 19.87 -31.32
C SER A 23 43.52 18.41 -31.10
N ARG A 24 43.05 17.56 -32.02
CA ARG A 24 43.22 16.10 -32.17
C ARG A 24 44.66 15.66 -32.50
N ARG A 25 45.05 14.47 -32.01
CA ARG A 25 45.75 13.44 -32.82
C ARG A 25 45.38 12.01 -32.34
N PRO A 26 45.25 11.01 -33.24
CA PRO A 26 44.50 9.77 -32.99
C PRO A 26 45.40 8.55 -32.72
N GLU A 27 44.87 7.50 -32.08
CA GLU A 27 45.25 6.07 -32.14
C GLU A 27 44.24 5.23 -31.29
N PRO A 28 44.20 3.87 -31.38
CA PRO A 28 43.77 3.06 -32.50
C PRO A 28 42.50 2.24 -32.18
N GLY A 29 41.83 1.77 -33.24
CA GLY A 29 40.53 1.13 -33.20
C GLY A 29 40.47 -0.19 -32.41
N ARG A 30 39.47 -0.30 -31.54
CA ARG A 30 39.02 -1.59 -30.99
C ARG A 30 37.62 -1.90 -31.53
N SER A 31 37.56 -3.01 -32.25
CA SER A 31 36.41 -3.52 -33.01
C SER A 31 35.10 -3.55 -32.22
N LYS A 32 34.02 -3.08 -32.87
CA LYS A 32 32.64 -3.34 -32.45
C LYS A 32 32.30 -4.80 -32.76
N LYS A 33 31.94 -5.59 -31.75
CA LYS A 33 31.14 -6.81 -31.92
C LYS A 33 29.82 -6.61 -31.16
N PRO A 34 28.65 -6.79 -31.79
CA PRO A 34 27.38 -6.71 -31.09
C PRO A 34 27.19 -7.98 -30.24
N LEU A 35 27.03 -7.82 -28.93
CA LEU A 35 26.60 -8.89 -28.04
C LEU A 35 25.09 -9.10 -28.21
N LEU A 36 24.70 -9.71 -29.32
CA LEU A 36 23.35 -10.22 -29.55
C LEU A 36 23.28 -11.71 -29.19
N ILE A 37 23.63 -12.05 -27.96
CA ILE A 37 23.37 -13.37 -27.37
C ILE A 37 23.06 -13.13 -25.89
N GLY A 38 21.78 -12.90 -25.59
CA GLY A 38 21.30 -12.61 -24.25
C GLY A 38 19.80 -12.28 -24.19
N ALA A 39 19.24 -11.78 -25.31
CA ALA A 39 17.82 -11.42 -25.38
C ALA A 39 16.87 -12.62 -25.64
N VAL A 40 17.35 -13.73 -26.19
CA VAL A 40 16.50 -14.90 -26.49
C VAL A 40 16.36 -15.84 -25.28
N ALA A 41 17.41 -15.99 -24.47
CA ALA A 41 17.35 -16.83 -23.27
C ALA A 41 16.49 -16.20 -22.17
N ALA A 42 16.56 -14.88 -21.98
CA ALA A 42 15.74 -14.17 -20.98
C ALA A 42 14.24 -14.18 -21.34
N VAL A 43 13.89 -14.01 -22.63
CA VAL A 43 12.49 -14.08 -23.09
C VAL A 43 11.95 -15.52 -23.03
N ALA A 44 12.78 -16.52 -23.35
CA ALA A 44 12.37 -17.92 -23.24
C ALA A 44 12.12 -18.35 -21.79
N VAL A 45 12.95 -17.91 -20.84
CA VAL A 45 12.75 -18.19 -19.41
C VAL A 45 11.49 -17.51 -18.87
N ILE A 46 11.22 -16.27 -19.27
CA ILE A 46 9.97 -15.58 -18.90
C ILE A 46 8.76 -16.27 -19.52
N ALA A 47 8.84 -16.69 -20.79
CA ALA A 47 7.74 -17.39 -21.46
C ALA A 47 7.45 -18.75 -20.82
N VAL A 48 8.48 -19.49 -20.39
CA VAL A 48 8.31 -20.78 -19.67
C VAL A 48 7.76 -20.56 -18.26
N ALA A 49 8.19 -19.52 -17.55
CA ALA A 49 7.63 -19.19 -16.23
C ALA A 49 6.16 -18.76 -16.32
N VAL A 50 5.79 -17.96 -17.32
CA VAL A 50 4.40 -17.58 -17.58
C VAL A 50 3.57 -18.79 -18.02
N ALA A 51 4.11 -19.66 -18.87
CA ALA A 51 3.44 -20.90 -19.26
C ALA A 51 3.26 -21.85 -18.08
N ALA A 52 4.23 -21.96 -17.18
CA ALA A 52 4.11 -22.78 -15.97
C ALA A 52 3.01 -22.25 -15.03
N VAL A 53 2.94 -20.92 -14.84
CA VAL A 53 1.86 -20.30 -14.05
C VAL A 53 0.49 -20.48 -14.70
N LEU A 54 0.39 -20.38 -16.03
CA LEU A 54 -0.86 -20.58 -16.76
C LEU A 54 -1.32 -22.04 -16.81
N MET A 55 -0.38 -23.00 -16.84
CA MET A 55 -0.68 -24.44 -16.87
C MET A 55 -0.95 -25.03 -15.48
N MET A 56 -0.57 -24.35 -14.41
CA MET A 56 -0.92 -24.73 -13.02
C MET A 56 -2.24 -24.12 -12.54
N GLY A 57 -2.87 -23.22 -13.33
CA GLY A 57 -4.12 -22.55 -13.01
C GLY A 57 -5.39 -23.19 -13.61
N GLY A 58 -5.29 -24.33 -14.30
CA GLY A 58 -6.42 -24.99 -14.95
C GLY A 58 -6.77 -26.32 -14.28
N GLY A 59 -7.71 -26.31 -13.34
CA GLY A 59 -8.23 -27.54 -12.73
C GLY A 59 -9.34 -27.33 -11.70
N ASP A 60 -10.57 -27.57 -12.16
CA ASP A 60 -11.78 -27.98 -11.43
C ASP A 60 -12.61 -26.95 -10.64
N GLU A 61 -13.71 -26.54 -11.30
CA GLU A 61 -14.94 -26.06 -10.69
C GLU A 61 -15.63 -27.20 -9.91
N LYS A 62 -15.53 -27.19 -8.57
CA LYS A 62 -16.58 -27.69 -7.66
C LYS A 62 -16.64 -26.80 -6.40
N GLY A 63 -17.87 -26.47 -6.01
CA GLY A 63 -18.21 -25.43 -5.04
C GLY A 63 -17.46 -25.47 -3.71
N GLY A 64 -17.02 -24.29 -3.31
CA GLY A 64 -16.22 -24.01 -2.11
C GLY A 64 -15.18 -22.98 -2.51
N GLY A 65 -15.55 -21.70 -2.59
CA GLY A 65 -14.70 -20.63 -3.11
C GLY A 65 -13.33 -20.63 -2.43
N ALA A 66 -12.31 -21.13 -3.12
CA ALA A 66 -10.95 -21.09 -2.63
C ALA A 66 -10.59 -19.61 -2.39
N GLN A 67 -10.22 -19.27 -1.16
CA GLN A 67 -9.78 -17.92 -0.84
C GLN A 67 -8.51 -17.62 -1.64
N ALA A 68 -8.50 -16.48 -2.33
CA ALA A 68 -7.39 -16.09 -3.16
C ALA A 68 -6.14 -15.87 -2.28
N THR A 69 -5.14 -16.74 -2.43
CA THR A 69 -3.81 -16.61 -1.81
C THR A 69 -2.94 -15.71 -2.68
N VAL A 70 -3.23 -14.42 -2.64
CA VAL A 70 -2.56 -13.39 -3.44
C VAL A 70 -1.70 -12.49 -2.56
N LEU A 71 -0.58 -12.02 -3.12
CA LEU A 71 0.39 -11.14 -2.47
C LEU A 71 0.57 -9.84 -3.27
N PRO A 72 0.88 -8.71 -2.62
CA PRO A 72 1.27 -7.51 -3.32
C PRO A 72 2.61 -7.69 -4.04
N THR A 73 2.76 -7.09 -5.22
CA THR A 73 4.05 -7.03 -5.93
C THR A 73 5.03 -6.13 -5.20
N VAL A 74 4.55 -5.02 -4.63
CA VAL A 74 5.32 -4.08 -3.83
C VAL A 74 4.65 -3.92 -2.47
N PHE A 75 5.41 -4.06 -1.39
CA PHE A 75 4.94 -3.80 -0.03
C PHE A 75 5.81 -2.73 0.61
N THR A 76 5.17 -1.64 1.06
CA THR A 76 5.85 -0.51 1.71
C THR A 76 5.31 -0.35 3.12
N PRO A 77 6.02 -0.82 4.15
CA PRO A 77 5.65 -0.58 5.55
C PRO A 77 6.09 0.82 5.98
N SER A 78 5.34 1.40 6.92
CA SER A 78 5.72 2.63 7.61
C SER A 78 5.97 2.38 9.09
N MET A 79 6.76 3.26 9.69
CA MET A 79 6.97 3.26 11.13
C MET A 79 5.69 3.67 11.86
N ALA A 80 5.54 3.25 13.11
CA ALA A 80 4.42 3.67 13.95
C ALA A 80 4.28 5.20 14.01
N ASN A 81 3.08 5.68 13.66
CA ASN A 81 2.77 7.09 13.67
C ASN A 81 2.72 7.62 15.11
N ARG A 82 3.67 8.51 15.45
CA ARG A 82 3.83 9.06 16.80
C ARG A 82 2.64 9.88 17.26
N ASP A 83 1.91 10.52 16.34
CA ASP A 83 0.73 11.32 16.67
C ASP A 83 -0.43 10.44 17.16
N THR A 84 -0.39 9.14 16.85
CA THR A 84 -1.39 8.15 17.27
C THR A 84 -0.99 7.35 18.51
N ALA A 85 0.08 7.75 19.23
CA ALA A 85 0.60 7.01 20.38
C ALA A 85 -0.42 6.81 21.51
N ARG A 86 -1.43 7.70 21.65
CA ARG A 86 -2.53 7.54 22.61
C ARG A 86 -3.45 6.35 22.30
N LEU A 87 -3.42 5.84 21.07
CA LEU A 87 -4.06 4.59 20.65
C LEU A 87 -3.08 3.40 20.73
N GLY A 88 -1.96 3.49 21.43
CA GLY A 88 -0.96 2.42 21.48
C GLY A 88 -1.46 1.08 22.06
N SER A 89 -2.60 1.07 22.76
CA SER A 89 -3.24 -0.12 23.30
C SER A 89 -4.75 -0.08 23.07
N ARG A 90 -5.34 -1.22 22.73
CA ARG A 90 -6.80 -1.38 22.67
C ARG A 90 -7.47 -1.18 24.02
N THR A 91 -6.77 -1.35 25.14
CA THR A 91 -7.34 -1.02 26.46
C THR A 91 -7.61 0.47 26.63
N ALA A 92 -6.86 1.34 25.92
CA ALA A 92 -7.12 2.78 25.89
C ALA A 92 -8.31 3.14 24.96
N ASP A 93 -8.61 2.29 23.98
CA ASP A 93 -9.76 2.42 23.06
C ASP A 93 -10.51 1.08 22.93
N PRO A 94 -11.29 0.66 23.95
CA PRO A 94 -11.89 -0.67 24.00
C PRO A 94 -13.11 -0.83 23.07
N ARG A 95 -13.48 0.22 22.33
CA ARG A 95 -14.68 0.24 21.51
C ARG A 95 -14.46 -0.62 20.26
N PRO A 96 -15.36 -1.56 19.95
CA PRO A 96 -15.26 -2.33 18.71
C PRO A 96 -15.44 -1.39 17.51
N LEU A 97 -14.67 -1.64 16.45
CA LEU A 97 -14.91 -1.00 15.16
C LEU A 97 -16.23 -1.52 14.58
N ASN A 98 -16.99 -0.64 13.96
CA ASN A 98 -18.17 -1.01 13.20
C ASN A 98 -18.07 -0.43 11.79
N GLU A 99 -18.82 -1.03 10.87
CA GLU A 99 -18.76 -0.67 9.46
C GLU A 99 -19.14 0.80 9.21
N GLY A 100 -20.14 1.32 9.90
CA GLY A 100 -20.60 2.70 9.73
C GLY A 100 -19.62 3.77 10.25
N GLU A 101 -18.74 3.40 11.19
CA GLU A 101 -17.67 4.25 11.68
C GLU A 101 -16.50 4.34 10.69
N VAL A 102 -16.11 3.21 10.08
CA VAL A 102 -14.99 3.18 9.12
C VAL A 102 -15.44 3.63 7.73
N PHE A 103 -16.59 3.16 7.27
CA PHE A 103 -17.16 3.45 5.96
C PHE A 103 -18.32 4.45 6.02
N THR A 104 -18.05 5.62 6.62
CA THR A 104 -18.99 6.73 6.67
C THR A 104 -19.48 7.15 5.27
N PRO A 105 -20.61 7.89 5.15
CA PRO A 105 -21.06 8.42 3.87
C PRO A 105 -19.98 9.23 3.12
N ALA A 106 -19.08 9.90 3.84
CA ALA A 106 -18.00 10.70 3.27
C ALA A 106 -16.92 9.87 2.56
N VAL A 107 -16.77 8.58 2.91
CA VAL A 107 -15.77 7.69 2.29
C VAL A 107 -16.39 6.66 1.35
N LYS A 108 -17.70 6.74 1.09
CA LYS A 108 -18.32 5.98 -0.01
C LYS A 108 -17.75 6.37 -1.37
N THR A 109 -17.35 7.63 -1.50
CA THR A 109 -16.57 8.12 -2.64
C THR A 109 -15.31 8.80 -2.11
N VAL A 110 -14.15 8.34 -2.54
CA VAL A 110 -12.85 8.88 -2.12
C VAL A 110 -12.08 9.39 -3.32
N THR A 111 -11.31 10.46 -3.11
CA THR A 111 -10.59 11.15 -4.19
C THR A 111 -9.19 11.55 -3.77
N TYR A 112 -8.23 11.45 -4.68
CA TYR A 112 -6.92 12.03 -4.50
C TYR A 112 -6.38 12.46 -5.86
N ARG A 113 -6.02 13.75 -5.99
CA ARG A 113 -5.67 14.37 -7.28
C ARG A 113 -6.74 14.08 -8.35
N LYS A 114 -6.38 13.35 -9.41
CA LYS A 114 -7.26 12.96 -10.51
C LYS A 114 -8.02 11.65 -10.28
N TYR A 115 -7.67 10.90 -9.24
CA TYR A 115 -8.26 9.59 -8.99
C TYR A 115 -9.50 9.73 -8.11
N ALA A 116 -10.59 9.10 -8.53
CA ALA A 116 -11.84 9.03 -7.80
C ALA A 116 -12.30 7.57 -7.76
N PHE A 117 -12.64 7.08 -6.57
CA PHE A 117 -13.08 5.72 -6.31
C PHE A 117 -14.43 5.70 -5.62
N THR A 118 -15.20 4.65 -5.86
CA THR A 118 -16.45 4.35 -5.16
C THR A 118 -16.31 3.02 -4.44
N LEU A 119 -16.82 2.96 -3.20
CA LEU A 119 -16.89 1.75 -2.39
C LEU A 119 -17.88 0.76 -3.05
N ALA A 120 -17.36 -0.38 -3.49
CA ALA A 120 -18.11 -1.46 -4.11
C ALA A 120 -18.64 -2.49 -3.10
N GLY A 121 -17.97 -2.59 -1.94
CA GLY A 121 -18.38 -3.46 -0.84
C GLY A 121 -17.50 -3.27 0.38
N SER A 122 -18.01 -3.65 1.55
CA SER A 122 -17.34 -3.56 2.84
C SER A 122 -17.67 -4.76 3.70
N ASP A 123 -16.78 -5.07 4.65
CA ASP A 123 -16.88 -6.21 5.55
C ASP A 123 -16.17 -5.90 6.87
N VAL A 124 -16.71 -6.41 7.97
CA VAL A 124 -16.09 -6.39 9.30
C VAL A 124 -16.10 -7.81 9.84
N SER A 125 -14.96 -8.48 9.79
CA SER A 125 -14.82 -9.83 10.32
C SER A 125 -14.28 -9.80 11.74
N ALA A 126 -14.98 -10.45 12.67
CA ALA A 126 -14.47 -10.76 14.02
C ALA A 126 -13.55 -12.00 14.02
N ASP A 127 -13.66 -12.85 12.99
CA ASP A 127 -12.75 -13.97 12.79
C ASP A 127 -11.62 -13.52 11.86
N CYS A 128 -10.50 -13.08 12.46
CA CYS A 128 -9.33 -12.65 11.71
C CYS A 128 -8.76 -13.77 10.83
N LYS A 129 -8.89 -15.04 11.26
CA LYS A 129 -8.41 -16.20 10.52
C LYS A 129 -9.22 -16.44 9.25
N ALA A 130 -10.54 -16.20 9.32
CA ALA A 130 -11.44 -16.37 8.18
C ALA A 130 -11.18 -15.38 7.03
N VAL A 131 -10.44 -14.29 7.24
CA VAL A 131 -10.16 -13.27 6.22
C VAL A 131 -8.68 -13.07 5.96
N THR A 132 -7.86 -14.01 6.40
CA THR A 132 -6.41 -14.05 6.18
C THR A 132 -6.00 -15.45 5.79
N TRP A 133 -4.82 -15.60 5.19
CA TRP A 133 -4.24 -16.90 4.88
C TRP A 133 -2.78 -16.92 5.31
N GLY A 134 -2.21 -18.12 5.44
CA GLY A 134 -0.85 -18.33 5.94
C GLY A 134 -0.84 -18.64 7.44
N GLU A 135 -0.35 -19.82 7.79
CA GLU A 135 -0.40 -20.34 9.16
C GLU A 135 0.35 -19.45 10.15
N ARG A 136 1.52 -18.94 9.75
CA ARG A 136 2.34 -18.06 10.59
C ARG A 136 1.64 -16.73 10.86
N LEU A 137 1.10 -16.06 9.83
CA LEU A 137 0.34 -14.82 10.02
C LEU A 137 -0.89 -15.07 10.92
N GLN A 138 -1.63 -16.15 10.69
CA GLN A 138 -2.81 -16.47 11.50
C GLN A 138 -2.45 -16.75 12.97
N ALA A 139 -1.33 -17.44 13.22
CA ALA A 139 -0.83 -17.68 14.57
C ALA A 139 -0.41 -16.38 15.27
N ASP A 140 0.33 -15.50 14.57
CA ASP A 140 0.72 -14.21 15.14
C ASP A 140 -0.49 -13.28 15.34
N LEU A 141 -1.47 -13.26 14.43
CA LEU A 141 -2.72 -12.51 14.64
C LEU A 141 -3.45 -12.97 15.91
N ALA A 142 -3.52 -14.27 16.18
CA ALA A 142 -4.09 -14.79 17.41
C ALA A 142 -3.26 -14.38 18.64
N LYS A 143 -1.92 -14.53 18.57
CA LYS A 143 -0.99 -14.18 19.64
C LYS A 143 -1.03 -12.70 20.02
N TYR A 144 -1.10 -11.81 19.03
CA TYR A 144 -1.16 -10.36 19.23
C TYR A 144 -2.60 -9.83 19.38
N GLY A 145 -3.55 -10.74 19.59
CA GLY A 145 -4.90 -10.41 20.00
C GLY A 145 -5.72 -9.70 18.94
N CYS A 146 -5.56 -10.05 17.66
CA CYS A 146 -6.46 -9.61 16.60
C CYS A 146 -7.90 -9.96 16.96
N ASN A 147 -8.80 -8.97 16.96
CA ASN A 147 -10.21 -9.20 17.21
C ASN A 147 -11.11 -8.76 16.05
N GLN A 148 -10.62 -7.91 15.15
CA GLN A 148 -11.37 -7.43 14.00
C GLN A 148 -10.44 -7.15 12.82
N ILE A 149 -10.87 -7.56 11.63
CA ILE A 149 -10.31 -7.07 10.37
C ILE A 149 -11.45 -6.45 9.57
N VAL A 150 -11.32 -5.15 9.29
CA VAL A 150 -12.24 -4.38 8.47
C VAL A 150 -11.68 -4.34 7.06
N ARG A 151 -12.49 -4.63 6.04
CA ARG A 151 -12.10 -4.59 4.64
C ARG A 151 -13.08 -3.77 3.81
N GLY A 152 -12.58 -3.05 2.83
CA GLY A 152 -13.37 -2.29 1.87
C GLY A 152 -12.80 -2.42 0.46
N ALA A 153 -13.66 -2.67 -0.52
CA ALA A 153 -13.28 -2.78 -1.92
C ALA A 153 -13.71 -1.51 -2.66
N TYR A 154 -12.78 -0.90 -3.40
CA TYR A 154 -12.97 0.35 -4.13
C TYR A 154 -12.70 0.15 -5.63
N VAL A 155 -13.51 0.79 -6.47
CA VAL A 155 -13.34 0.79 -7.93
C VAL A 155 -13.26 2.22 -8.43
N SER A 156 -12.30 2.52 -9.30
CA SER A 156 -12.17 3.86 -9.88
C SER A 156 -13.31 4.18 -10.84
N GLY A 157 -13.65 5.47 -10.99
CA GLY A 157 -14.71 5.91 -11.90
C GLY A 157 -14.47 5.52 -13.36
N ASP A 158 -13.20 5.45 -13.79
CA ASP A 158 -12.80 4.99 -15.12
C ASP A 158 -12.58 3.46 -15.22
N LYS A 159 -12.77 2.74 -14.11
CA LYS A 159 -12.60 1.28 -13.96
C LYS A 159 -11.19 0.78 -14.28
N LYS A 160 -10.19 1.66 -14.33
CA LYS A 160 -8.79 1.29 -14.59
C LYS A 160 -8.03 0.92 -13.33
N HIS A 161 -8.57 1.22 -12.16
CA HIS A 161 -7.94 0.94 -10.87
C HIS A 161 -8.94 0.33 -9.91
N VAL A 162 -8.41 -0.53 -9.05
CA VAL A 162 -9.14 -1.16 -7.96
C VAL A 162 -8.30 -1.07 -6.69
N GLY A 163 -8.97 -0.97 -5.55
CA GLY A 163 -8.34 -0.79 -4.25
C GLY A 163 -8.99 -1.66 -3.18
N GLN A 164 -8.17 -2.07 -2.24
CA GLN A 164 -8.55 -2.77 -1.02
C GLN A 164 -8.08 -1.90 0.14
N PHE A 165 -9.03 -1.44 0.94
CA PHE A 165 -8.76 -0.88 2.25
C PHE A 165 -8.82 -2.02 3.27
N ILE A 166 -7.83 -2.12 4.16
CA ILE A 166 -7.84 -3.05 5.28
C ILE A 166 -7.48 -2.29 6.56
N ALA A 167 -8.21 -2.54 7.65
CA ALA A 167 -7.80 -2.16 9.00
C ALA A 167 -7.80 -3.38 9.92
N ILE A 168 -6.69 -3.64 10.60
CA ILE A 168 -6.51 -4.75 11.55
C ILE A 168 -6.48 -4.16 12.96
N ASN A 169 -7.36 -4.65 13.84
CA ASN A 169 -7.46 -4.24 15.24
C ASN A 169 -6.75 -5.26 16.15
N LEU A 170 -5.63 -4.86 16.76
CA LEU A 170 -4.77 -5.72 17.58
C LEU A 170 -4.81 -5.31 19.05
N ALA A 171 -4.15 -6.08 19.92
CA ALA A 171 -4.11 -5.75 21.35
C ALA A 171 -3.32 -4.45 21.63
N ASP A 172 -2.18 -4.28 20.96
CA ASP A 172 -1.26 -3.16 21.17
C ASP A 172 -0.42 -2.86 19.92
N GLN A 173 0.36 -1.77 20.00
CA GLN A 173 1.26 -1.34 18.93
C GLN A 173 2.38 -2.33 18.66
N ALA A 174 2.88 -3.07 19.66
CA ALA A 174 3.93 -4.05 19.45
C ALA A 174 3.42 -5.19 18.55
N GLY A 175 2.16 -5.59 18.75
CA GLY A 175 1.43 -6.46 17.85
C GLY A 175 1.29 -5.88 16.45
N ALA A 176 0.88 -4.61 16.32
CA ALA A 176 0.78 -3.94 15.02
C ALA A 176 2.10 -3.93 14.25
N GLU A 177 3.21 -3.63 14.93
CA GLU A 177 4.55 -3.67 14.35
C GLU A 177 4.95 -5.09 13.92
N GLN A 178 4.60 -6.12 14.69
CA GLN A 178 4.87 -7.51 14.32
C GLN A 178 4.05 -7.95 13.10
N ILE A 179 2.75 -7.67 13.09
CA ILE A 179 1.88 -8.02 11.96
C ILE A 179 2.33 -7.34 10.67
N VAL A 180 2.78 -6.08 10.73
CA VAL A 180 3.34 -5.41 9.53
C VAL A 180 4.62 -6.09 9.02
N ARG A 181 5.45 -6.68 9.91
CA ARG A 181 6.60 -7.49 9.48
C ARG A 181 6.16 -8.78 8.80
N ASP A 182 5.14 -9.45 9.33
CA ASP A 182 4.63 -10.70 8.76
C ASP A 182 3.93 -10.49 7.42
N LEU A 183 3.26 -9.34 7.24
CA LEU A 183 2.61 -8.96 5.98
C LEU A 183 3.60 -8.62 4.85
N ASN A 184 4.89 -8.48 5.13
CA ASN A 184 5.88 -8.34 4.07
C ASN A 184 5.93 -9.64 3.25
N PRO A 185 5.71 -9.62 1.92
CA PRO A 185 5.76 -10.83 1.11
C PRO A 185 7.06 -11.65 1.24
N GLN A 186 8.19 -10.99 1.56
CA GLN A 186 9.48 -11.66 1.79
C GLN A 186 9.52 -12.48 3.09
N ALA A 187 8.59 -12.25 4.01
CA ALA A 187 8.49 -13.02 5.26
C ALA A 187 7.75 -14.36 5.07
N GLU A 188 7.08 -14.54 3.93
CA GLU A 188 6.31 -15.75 3.57
C GLU A 188 5.32 -16.20 4.66
N ALA A 189 4.83 -15.27 5.49
CA ALA A 189 3.99 -15.59 6.64
C ALA A 189 2.51 -15.74 6.29
N GLY A 190 2.07 -15.08 5.23
CA GLY A 190 0.66 -14.97 4.85
C GLY A 190 0.26 -13.55 4.43
N PHE A 191 -1.02 -13.37 4.09
CA PHE A 191 -1.57 -12.05 3.84
C PHE A 191 -3.08 -12.00 4.10
N VAL A 192 -3.64 -10.81 3.97
CA VAL A 192 -5.09 -10.59 4.06
C VAL A 192 -5.75 -11.04 2.75
N VAL A 193 -6.89 -11.74 2.85
CA VAL A 193 -7.69 -12.12 1.69
C VAL A 193 -8.40 -10.86 1.16
N PRO A 194 -8.24 -10.47 -0.12
CA PRO A 194 -8.97 -9.36 -0.70
C PRO A 194 -10.49 -9.53 -0.56
N LEU A 195 -11.20 -8.44 -0.33
CA LEU A 195 -12.65 -8.46 -0.33
C LEU A 195 -13.16 -8.54 -1.77
N GLN A 196 -13.98 -9.56 -2.05
CA GLN A 196 -14.64 -9.72 -3.33
C GLN A 196 -15.92 -8.89 -3.37
N ALA A 197 -16.03 -8.04 -4.40
CA ALA A 197 -17.16 -7.15 -4.64
C ALA A 197 -17.32 -6.90 -6.15
N PRO A 198 -18.44 -6.32 -6.61
CA PRO A 198 -18.62 -5.98 -8.02
C PRO A 198 -17.47 -5.10 -8.55
N GLY A 199 -16.83 -5.55 -9.63
CA GLY A 199 -15.73 -4.81 -10.28
C GLY A 199 -14.33 -5.04 -9.69
N VAL A 200 -14.18 -5.86 -8.65
CA VAL A 200 -12.85 -6.20 -8.07
C VAL A 200 -12.50 -7.70 -8.14
N SER A 201 -13.26 -8.51 -8.88
CA SER A 201 -13.11 -9.98 -8.94
C SER A 201 -11.72 -10.47 -9.38
N ASP A 202 -11.00 -9.66 -10.16
CA ASP A 202 -9.67 -9.98 -10.69
C ASP A 202 -8.52 -9.38 -9.84
N PHE A 203 -8.82 -8.91 -8.64
CA PHE A 203 -7.80 -8.40 -7.73
C PHE A 203 -6.80 -9.51 -7.35
N GLY A 204 -5.51 -9.20 -7.45
CA GLY A 204 -4.39 -10.12 -7.20
C GLY A 204 -3.80 -10.77 -8.45
N LYS A 205 -4.37 -10.56 -9.64
CA LYS A 205 -3.89 -11.17 -10.91
C LYS A 205 -2.80 -10.36 -11.64
N GLY A 206 -2.33 -9.24 -11.09
CA GLY A 206 -1.26 -8.47 -11.72
C GLY A 206 -0.55 -7.51 -10.78
N PHE A 207 0.11 -6.50 -11.33
CA PHE A 207 0.94 -5.60 -10.53
C PHE A 207 0.10 -4.86 -9.50
N SER A 208 0.41 -5.08 -8.23
CA SER A 208 -0.26 -4.42 -7.12
C SER A 208 0.75 -3.89 -6.10
N ALA A 209 0.38 -2.81 -5.41
CA ALA A 209 1.20 -2.18 -4.38
C ALA A 209 0.39 -2.02 -3.11
N ALA A 210 0.93 -2.47 -1.98
CA ALA A 210 0.35 -2.33 -0.66
C ALA A 210 1.20 -1.39 0.19
N TYR A 211 0.52 -0.46 0.85
CA TYR A 211 1.13 0.52 1.74
C TYR A 211 0.53 0.32 3.13
N ALA A 212 1.36 -0.03 4.11
CA ALA A 212 0.93 -0.34 5.46
C ALA A 212 1.35 0.76 6.42
N GLN A 213 0.39 1.29 7.17
CA GLN A 213 0.58 2.28 8.23
C GLN A 213 0.23 1.66 9.58
N ILE A 214 0.99 2.05 10.60
CA ILE A 214 0.75 1.64 11.99
C ILE A 214 0.23 2.85 12.75
N TYR A 215 -0.99 2.73 13.25
CA TYR A 215 -1.69 3.75 14.01
C TYR A 215 -2.01 3.22 15.41
N GLY A 216 -1.05 3.32 16.33
CA GLY A 216 -1.15 2.67 17.64
C GLY A 216 -1.35 1.15 17.49
N HIS A 217 -2.42 0.60 18.06
CA HIS A 217 -2.79 -0.81 17.94
C HIS A 217 -3.49 -1.20 16.63
N TYR A 218 -3.70 -0.25 15.71
CA TYR A 218 -4.27 -0.52 14.40
C TYR A 218 -3.17 -0.64 13.33
N VAL A 219 -3.36 -1.55 12.38
CA VAL A 219 -2.65 -1.56 11.10
C VAL A 219 -3.63 -1.19 10.01
N VAL A 220 -3.35 -0.14 9.24
CA VAL A 220 -4.13 0.26 8.06
C VAL A 220 -3.34 -0.05 6.81
N ILE A 221 -3.98 -0.65 5.82
CA ILE A 221 -3.38 -1.04 4.55
C ILE A 221 -4.21 -0.49 3.41
N ALA A 222 -3.59 0.27 2.52
CA ALA A 222 -4.13 0.57 1.20
C ALA A 222 -3.41 -0.30 0.17
N TRP A 223 -4.14 -1.26 -0.40
CA TRP A 223 -3.62 -2.20 -1.39
C TRP A 223 -4.30 -2.01 -2.73
N VAL A 224 -3.55 -1.59 -3.73
CA VAL A 224 -4.08 -1.06 -4.98
C VAL A 224 -3.50 -1.77 -6.18
N GLN A 225 -4.30 -1.86 -7.24
CA GLN A 225 -3.95 -2.53 -8.48
C GLN A 225 -4.54 -1.78 -9.67
N ARG A 226 -3.87 -1.87 -10.82
CA ARG A 226 -4.53 -1.63 -12.11
C ARG A 226 -5.51 -2.77 -12.39
N ALA A 227 -6.73 -2.42 -12.78
CA ALA A 227 -7.72 -3.41 -13.22
C ALA A 227 -7.16 -4.20 -14.42
N GLY A 228 -7.48 -5.50 -14.49
CA GLY A 228 -6.93 -6.38 -15.53
C GLY A 228 -5.44 -6.75 -15.37
N GLY A 229 -4.78 -6.28 -14.31
CA GLY A 229 -3.42 -6.68 -13.96
C GLY A 229 -2.29 -5.98 -14.74
N GLU A 230 -2.59 -4.89 -15.43
CA GLU A 230 -1.61 -4.12 -16.20
C GLU A 230 -0.52 -3.48 -15.33
N GLN A 231 0.64 -3.17 -15.93
CA GLN A 231 1.78 -2.52 -15.24
C GLN A 231 1.56 -1.02 -15.05
N PRO A 232 1.73 -0.45 -13.84
CA PRO A 232 1.64 1.00 -13.62
C PRO A 232 2.55 1.78 -14.57
N ALA A 233 2.14 2.99 -14.96
CA ALA A 233 3.00 3.88 -15.74
C ALA A 233 4.31 4.20 -14.99
N ASN A 234 4.23 4.27 -13.66
CA ASN A 234 5.35 4.33 -12.72
C ASN A 234 4.82 4.10 -11.29
N LEU A 235 5.72 3.93 -10.31
CA LEU A 235 5.31 3.68 -8.93
C LEU A 235 4.55 4.85 -8.29
N ASN A 236 4.78 6.10 -8.72
CA ASN A 236 4.04 7.26 -8.20
C ASN A 236 2.54 7.20 -8.53
N GLU A 237 2.16 6.55 -9.64
CA GLU A 237 0.75 6.25 -9.94
C GLU A 237 0.12 5.46 -8.79
N MET A 238 0.79 4.41 -8.33
CA MET A 238 0.27 3.54 -7.28
C MET A 238 0.23 4.23 -5.91
N ILE A 239 1.17 5.14 -5.64
CA ILE A 239 1.15 5.98 -4.43
C ILE A 239 -0.05 6.93 -4.46
N ASP A 240 -0.27 7.66 -5.56
CA ASP A 240 -1.41 8.58 -5.66
C ASP A 240 -2.75 7.83 -5.53
N VAL A 241 -2.84 6.63 -6.12
CA VAL A 241 -4.03 5.77 -6.04
C VAL A 241 -4.25 5.24 -4.62
N SER A 242 -3.19 4.83 -3.91
CA SER A 242 -3.31 4.34 -2.53
C SER A 242 -3.79 5.43 -1.58
N LEU A 243 -3.35 6.68 -1.75
CA LEU A 243 -3.77 7.80 -0.91
C LEU A 243 -5.27 8.11 -1.00
N ALA A 244 -5.93 7.78 -2.11
CA ALA A 244 -7.40 7.83 -2.18
C ALA A 244 -8.03 6.69 -1.37
N VAL A 245 -7.52 5.47 -1.55
CA VAL A 245 -8.06 4.23 -0.96
C VAL A 245 -7.79 4.13 0.55
N GLU A 246 -6.77 4.81 1.05
CA GLU A 246 -6.40 4.87 2.47
C GLU A 246 -7.37 5.71 3.31
N LYS A 247 -8.12 6.65 2.70
CA LYS A 247 -8.98 7.62 3.42
C LYS A 247 -9.90 7.05 4.50
N PRO A 248 -10.50 5.84 4.39
CA PRO A 248 -11.27 5.28 5.48
C PRO A 248 -10.47 5.16 6.80
N GLY A 249 -9.13 5.10 6.73
CA GLY A 249 -8.21 5.11 7.86
C GLY A 249 -8.30 6.36 8.74
N ASP A 250 -8.96 7.43 8.27
CA ASP A 250 -9.24 8.63 9.08
C ASP A 250 -10.09 8.34 10.33
N PHE A 251 -10.75 7.17 10.41
CA PHE A 251 -11.43 6.71 11.63
C PHE A 251 -10.52 6.75 12.87
N VAL A 252 -9.21 6.52 12.70
CA VAL A 252 -8.20 6.57 13.77
C VAL A 252 -8.19 7.95 14.43
N TRP A 253 -8.26 9.02 13.65
CA TRP A 253 -8.27 10.39 14.16
C TRP A 253 -9.57 10.68 14.92
N ALA A 254 -10.70 10.15 14.44
CA ALA A 254 -11.97 10.23 15.17
C ALA A 254 -11.89 9.48 16.51
N ARG A 255 -11.29 8.29 16.54
CA ARG A 255 -11.04 7.52 17.77
C ARG A 255 -10.21 8.30 18.77
N MET A 256 -9.11 8.92 18.32
CA MET A 256 -8.23 9.75 19.16
C MET A 256 -8.93 10.95 19.80
N GLN A 257 -9.81 11.62 19.06
CA GLN A 257 -10.57 12.77 19.57
C GLN A 257 -11.55 12.38 20.68
N LEU A 258 -12.00 11.12 20.68
CA LEU A 258 -12.91 10.59 21.67
C LEU A 258 -12.21 9.99 22.90
N LEU A 259 -10.87 9.89 22.89
CA LEU A 259 -10.12 9.42 24.05
C LEU A 259 -10.19 10.46 25.19
N PRO A 260 -10.38 10.03 26.46
CA PRO A 260 -10.41 10.95 27.60
C PRO A 260 -9.21 11.88 27.63
N ASP A 261 -9.44 13.16 27.94
CA ASP A 261 -8.37 14.12 28.17
C ASP A 261 -7.53 13.66 29.36
N ALA A 262 -6.24 13.38 29.12
CA ALA A 262 -5.30 13.06 30.20
C ALA A 262 -5.17 14.16 31.26
N ARG A 263 -5.67 15.38 30.98
CA ARG A 263 -5.69 16.54 31.88
C ARG A 263 -6.94 16.66 32.75
N ARG A 264 -7.97 15.83 32.54
CA ARG A 264 -9.25 15.89 33.30
C ARG A 264 -9.43 14.75 34.31
N THR A 265 -8.42 13.91 34.49
CA THR A 265 -8.46 12.75 35.39
C THR A 265 -7.64 12.94 36.68
N ASN A 266 -7.34 14.18 37.08
CA ASN A 266 -6.78 14.52 38.39
C ASN A 266 -7.75 15.37 39.18
#